data_AF-A0A7C9AFB6-F1
#
_entry.id   AF-A0A7C9AFB6-F1
#
_cell.length_a   1.000
_cell.length_b   1.000
_cell.length_c   1.000
_cell.angle_alpha   90.00
_cell.angle_beta   90.00
_cell.angle_gamma   90.00
#
_symmetry.space_group_name_H-M   'P 1'
#
loop_
_entity.id
_entity.type
_entity.pdbx_description
1 polymer ?
#
loop_
_entity_poly.entity_id
_entity_poly.type
_entity_poly.pdbx_seq_one_letter_code
_entity_poly.pdbx_strand_id
1 'polypeptide(L)'
;NENIRDLASRHLKIDMEERRFSYVPPRKNVRRHGYLLYMRERYGGSLDYAAHAEYYVILRACAKAAQVDVRVMHQGVLSLERRLGWIEKKIDHCLRAICSNDPDTADSEVAGE
;
A
#
# COMPACT_ATOMS: atom_id res chain seq x y z
N ASN A 1 3.66 32.98 -21.10
CA ASN A 1 4.48 32.35 -20.04
C ASN A 1 3.72 31.21 -19.42
N GLU A 2 3.91 29.98 -19.91
CA GLU A 2 3.43 28.80 -19.17
C GLU A 2 4.27 28.63 -17.91
N ASN A 3 3.60 28.40 -16.78
CA ASN A 3 4.24 28.14 -15.51
C ASN A 3 4.94 26.78 -15.55
N ILE A 4 6.19 26.71 -15.06
CA ILE A 4 6.99 25.47 -14.97
C ILE A 4 6.21 24.34 -14.27
N ARG A 5 5.37 24.69 -13.28
CA ARG A 5 4.52 23.74 -12.57
C ARG A 5 3.47 23.07 -13.47
N ASP A 6 2.91 23.81 -14.42
CA ASP A 6 1.87 23.31 -15.32
C ASP A 6 2.48 22.43 -16.41
N LEU A 7 3.70 22.76 -16.86
CA LEU A 7 4.51 21.90 -17.72
C LEU A 7 4.86 20.58 -17.02
N ALA A 8 5.40 20.64 -15.80
CA ALA A 8 5.76 19.45 -15.03
C ALA A 8 4.53 18.55 -14.77
N SER A 9 3.38 19.15 -14.45
CA SER A 9 2.13 18.42 -14.24
C SER A 9 1.63 17.73 -15.50
N ARG A 10 1.73 18.37 -16.67
CA ARG A 10 1.37 17.76 -17.97
C ARG A 10 2.31 16.62 -18.33
N HIS A 11 3.62 16.80 -18.19
CA HIS A 11 4.59 15.74 -18.46
C HIS A 11 4.39 14.53 -17.54
N LEU A 12 4.06 14.77 -16.27
CA LEU A 12 3.79 13.68 -15.34
C LEU A 12 2.55 12.87 -15.73
N LYS A 13 1.47 13.55 -16.15
CA LYS A 13 0.25 12.89 -16.64
C LYS A 13 0.56 11.97 -17.83
N ILE A 14 1.27 12.49 -18.82
CA ILE A 14 1.65 11.73 -20.02
C ILE A 14 2.53 10.53 -19.64
N ASP A 15 3.59 10.71 -18.85
CA ASP A 15 4.48 9.61 -18.44
C ASP A 15 3.73 8.52 -17.64
N MET A 16 2.75 8.89 -16.81
CA MET A 16 1.88 7.93 -16.11
C MET A 16 1.02 7.13 -17.09
N GLU A 17 0.30 7.82 -17.99
CA GLU A 17 -0.61 7.19 -18.95
C GLU A 17 0.13 6.26 -19.92
N GLU A 18 1.29 6.67 -20.43
CA GLU A 18 2.17 5.84 -21.28
C GLU A 18 2.58 4.53 -20.59
N ARG A 19 2.74 4.56 -19.26
CA ARG A 19 3.12 3.39 -18.45
C ARG A 19 1.93 2.64 -17.86
N ARG A 20 0.71 2.93 -18.33
CA ARG A 20 -0.57 2.32 -17.89
C ARG A 20 -0.93 2.64 -16.44
N PHE A 21 -0.53 3.80 -15.96
CA PHE A 21 -0.99 4.36 -14.70
C PHE A 21 -1.98 5.49 -14.97
N SER A 22 -3.20 5.36 -14.47
CA SER A 22 -4.18 6.44 -14.55
C SER A 22 -3.76 7.55 -13.60
N TYR A 23 -3.68 8.78 -14.11
CA TYR A 23 -3.32 9.92 -13.28
C TYR A 23 -4.38 10.18 -12.21
N VAL A 24 -3.99 10.02 -10.94
CA VAL A 24 -4.74 10.52 -9.79
C VAL A 24 -3.94 11.67 -9.18
N PRO A 25 -4.56 12.85 -8.94
CA PRO A 25 -3.85 14.00 -8.39
C PRO A 25 -3.24 13.68 -7.02
N PRO A 26 -2.17 14.39 -6.60
CA PRO A 26 -1.54 14.11 -5.33
C PRO A 26 -2.50 14.19 -4.15
N ARG A 27 -2.34 13.29 -3.17
CA ARG A 27 -3.17 13.30 -1.97
C ARG A 27 -2.98 14.62 -1.23
N LYS A 28 -4.10 15.26 -0.90
CA LYS A 28 -4.10 16.43 -0.01
C LYS A 28 -3.71 16.06 1.42
N ASN A 29 -4.14 14.88 1.88
CA ASN A 29 -3.83 14.33 3.20
C ASN A 29 -3.21 12.94 3.06
N VAL A 30 -1.92 12.81 3.40
CA VAL A 30 -1.23 11.52 3.40
C VAL A 30 -1.69 10.74 4.64
N ARG A 31 -2.38 9.60 4.45
CA ARG A 31 -2.70 8.68 5.56
C ARG A 31 -1.40 8.23 6.20
N ARG A 32 -1.27 8.44 7.52
CA ARG A 32 -0.12 7.99 8.32
C ARG A 32 -0.24 6.53 8.78
N HIS A 33 -1.43 5.96 8.75
CA HIS A 33 -1.71 4.61 9.24
C HIS A 33 -2.35 3.74 8.15
N GLY A 34 -1.84 2.52 8.01
CA GLY A 34 -2.27 1.51 7.04
C GLY A 34 -1.48 1.50 5.73
N TYR A 35 -1.56 0.39 5.01
CA TYR A 35 -0.90 0.19 3.71
C TYR A 35 -1.58 0.95 2.57
N LEU A 36 -0.81 1.27 1.52
CA LEU A 36 -1.29 1.98 0.35
C LEU A 36 -2.01 1.00 -0.57
N LEU A 37 -3.26 0.67 -0.23
CA LEU A 37 -4.11 -0.27 -0.98
C LEU A 37 -4.46 0.25 -2.39
N TYR A 38 -3.48 0.27 -3.29
CA TYR A 38 -3.67 0.56 -4.69
C TYR A 38 -4.18 -0.71 -5.37
N MET A 39 -5.47 -0.73 -5.67
CA MET A 39 -6.09 -1.84 -6.38
C MET A 39 -5.78 -1.75 -7.87
N ARG A 40 -5.69 -2.92 -8.50
CA ARG A 40 -5.57 -3.07 -9.95
C ARG A 40 -6.98 -3.20 -10.51
N GLU A 41 -7.43 -2.22 -11.28
CA GLU A 41 -8.77 -2.24 -11.88
C GLU A 41 -8.67 -2.77 -13.32
N ARG A 42 -9.56 -3.68 -13.69
CA ARG A 42 -9.65 -4.19 -15.07
C ARG A 42 -10.67 -3.35 -15.82
N TYR A 43 -10.23 -2.61 -16.83
CA TYR A 43 -11.14 -1.91 -17.74
C TYR A 43 -10.88 -2.39 -19.18
N GLY A 44 -11.91 -2.88 -19.86
CA GLY A 44 -11.85 -3.22 -21.29
C GLY A 44 -10.74 -4.21 -21.71
N GLY A 45 -10.36 -5.15 -20.84
CA GLY A 45 -9.30 -6.14 -21.13
C GLY A 45 -7.88 -5.66 -20.88
N SER A 46 -7.68 -4.39 -20.51
CA SER A 46 -6.40 -3.84 -20.07
C SER A 46 -6.36 -3.69 -18.55
N LEU A 47 -5.18 -3.85 -17.97
CA LEU A 47 -4.91 -3.69 -16.55
C LEU A 47 -4.32 -2.31 -16.32
N ASP A 48 -5.16 -1.37 -15.90
CA ASP A 48 -4.74 -0.01 -15.60
C ASP A 48 -4.54 0.14 -14.08
N TYR A 49 -3.42 0.77 -13.71
CA TYR A 49 -3.08 1.02 -12.31
C TYR A 49 -3.57 2.41 -11.91
N ALA A 50 -4.58 2.48 -11.05
CA ALA A 50 -5.02 3.75 -10.47
C ALA A 50 -4.11 4.12 -9.29
N ALA A 51 -3.17 5.04 -9.51
CA ALA A 51 -2.22 5.46 -8.48
C ALA A 51 -2.10 6.98 -8.40
N HIS A 52 -1.83 7.50 -7.20
CA HIS A 52 -1.62 8.94 -7.03
C HIS A 52 -0.23 9.35 -7.54
N ALA A 53 -0.14 10.55 -8.08
CA ALA A 53 1.04 11.08 -8.76
C ALA A 53 2.32 11.10 -7.89
N GLU A 54 2.22 11.49 -6.63
CA GLU A 54 3.34 11.48 -5.67
C GLU A 54 3.84 10.05 -5.37
N TYR A 55 2.93 9.09 -5.26
CA TYR A 55 3.30 7.68 -5.10
C TYR A 55 4.01 7.17 -6.37
N TYR A 56 3.46 7.50 -7.54
CA TYR A 56 4.04 7.09 -8.81
C TYR A 56 5.46 7.65 -9.02
N VAL A 57 5.73 8.89 -8.60
CA VAL A 57 7.07 9.48 -8.67
C VAL A 57 8.08 8.66 -7.85
N ILE A 58 7.73 8.30 -6.61
CA ILE A 58 8.58 7.47 -5.74
C ILE A 58 8.78 6.09 -6.36
N LEU A 59 7.67 5.47 -6.79
CA LEU A 59 7.67 4.16 -7.42
C LEU A 59 8.61 4.12 -8.64
N ARG A 60 8.53 5.14 -9.50
CA ARG A 60 9.37 5.29 -10.68
C ARG A 60 10.83 5.50 -10.33
N ALA A 61 11.14 6.26 -9.28
CA ALA A 61 12.51 6.44 -8.80
C ALA A 61 13.10 5.10 -8.31
N CYS A 62 12.35 4.33 -7.51
CA CYS A 62 12.76 3.00 -7.08
C CYS A 62 12.92 2.03 -8.25
N ALA A 63 11.99 2.04 -9.21
CA ALA A 63 12.06 1.20 -10.39
C ALA A 63 13.32 1.49 -11.23
N LYS A 64 13.67 2.77 -11.39
CA LYS A 64 14.92 3.19 -12.04
C LYS A 64 16.15 2.71 -11.28
N ALA A 65 16.18 2.89 -9.96
CA ALA A 65 17.30 2.45 -9.13
C ALA A 65 17.50 0.92 -9.20
N ALA A 66 16.41 0.16 -9.23
CA ALA A 66 16.41 -1.30 -9.37
C ALA A 66 16.51 -1.79 -10.83
N GLN A 67 16.56 -0.89 -11.81
CA GLN A 67 16.61 -1.21 -13.25
C GLN A 67 15.47 -2.13 -13.73
N VAL A 68 14.26 -1.91 -13.23
CA VAL A 68 13.05 -2.68 -13.61
C VAL A 68 11.95 -1.78 -14.17
N ASP A 69 10.99 -2.38 -14.88
CA ASP A 69 9.76 -1.69 -15.28
C ASP A 69 8.96 -1.24 -14.04
N VAL A 70 8.40 -0.04 -14.09
CA VAL A 70 7.64 0.55 -12.98
C VAL A 70 6.44 -0.31 -12.56
N ARG A 71 5.85 -1.08 -13.48
CA ARG A 71 4.76 -2.03 -13.20
C ARG A 71 5.25 -3.25 -12.43
N VAL A 72 6.47 -3.71 -12.72
CA VAL A 72 7.12 -4.79 -11.96
C VAL A 72 7.39 -4.32 -10.53
N MET A 73 7.93 -3.10 -10.39
CA MET A 73 8.11 -2.49 -9.07
C MET A 73 6.77 -2.38 -8.31
N HIS A 74 5.71 -1.91 -8.97
CA HIS A 74 4.38 -1.83 -8.37
C HIS A 74 3.86 -3.18 -7.89
N GLN A 75 3.99 -4.22 -8.71
CA GLN A 75 3.60 -5.57 -8.33
C GLN A 75 4.39 -6.09 -7.12
N GLY A 76 5.69 -5.74 -7.04
CA GLY A 76 6.53 -6.02 -5.88
C GLY A 76 6.01 -5.35 -4.61
N VAL A 77 5.66 -4.06 -4.69
CA VAL A 77 5.05 -3.31 -3.58
C VAL A 77 3.75 -3.97 -3.12
N LEU A 78 2.83 -4.31 -4.05
CA LEU A 78 1.57 -4.98 -3.70
C LEU A 78 1.77 -6.36 -3.05
N SER A 79 2.82 -7.08 -3.44
CA SER A 79 3.18 -8.37 -2.83
C SER A 79 3.71 -8.18 -1.41
N LEU A 80 4.58 -7.19 -1.22
CA LEU A 80 5.12 -6.82 0.08
C LEU A 80 4.02 -6.41 1.05
N GLU A 81 3.11 -5.53 0.65
CA GLU A 81 1.98 -5.10 1.48
C GLU A 81 1.08 -6.27 1.90
N ARG A 82 0.77 -7.20 0.99
CA ARG A 82 0.00 -8.41 1.31
C ARG A 82 0.71 -9.28 2.34
N ARG A 83 2.03 -9.47 2.21
CA ARG A 83 2.83 -10.25 3.16
C ARG A 83 2.89 -9.56 4.53
N LEU A 84 3.03 -8.24 4.57
CA LEU A 84 3.00 -7.47 5.81
C LEU A 84 1.66 -7.61 6.53
N GLY A 85 0.54 -7.45 5.81
CA GLY A 85 -0.79 -7.67 6.38
C GLY A 85 -1.03 -9.10 6.89
N TRP A 86 -0.38 -10.11 6.29
CA TRP A 86 -0.42 -11.48 6.81
C TRP A 86 0.41 -11.65 8.09
N ILE A 87 1.60 -11.03 8.15
CA ILE A 87 2.47 -11.03 9.34
C ILE A 87 1.75 -10.36 10.52
N GLU A 88 1.14 -9.20 10.31
CA GLU A 88 0.38 -8.48 11.35
C GLU A 88 -0.74 -9.36 11.92
N LYS A 89 -1.55 -9.99 11.06
CA LYS A 89 -2.60 -10.92 11.52
C LYS A 89 -2.04 -12.10 12.33
N LYS A 90 -0.88 -12.61 11.95
CA LYS A 90 -0.22 -13.70 12.67
C LYS A 90 0.27 -13.23 14.05
N ILE A 91 0.86 -12.05 14.13
CA ILE A 91 1.27 -11.43 15.40
C ILE A 91 0.05 -11.25 16.31
N ASP A 92 -1.04 -10.66 15.79
CA ASP A 92 -2.27 -10.48 16.55
C ASP A 92 -2.84 -11.79 17.07
N HIS A 93 -2.81 -12.85 16.26
CA HIS A 93 -3.27 -14.18 16.66
C HIS A 93 -2.40 -14.76 17.78
N CYS A 94 -1.08 -14.68 17.66
CA CYS A 94 -0.14 -15.15 18.69
C CYS A 94 -0.32 -14.38 20.01
N LEU A 95 -0.46 -13.05 19.95
CA LEU A 95 -0.67 -12.23 21.14
C LEU A 95 -1.99 -12.59 21.84
N ARG A 96 -3.08 -12.77 21.08
CA ARG A 96 -4.36 -13.22 21.66
C ARG A 96 -4.25 -14.59 22.31
N ALA A 97 -3.54 -15.53 21.68
CA ALA A 97 -3.31 -16.85 22.25
C ALA A 97 -2.51 -16.77 23.55
N ILE A 98 -1.49 -15.91 23.62
CA ILE A 98 -0.71 -15.70 24.86
C ILE A 98 -1.60 -15.12 25.96
N CYS A 99 -2.35 -14.04 25.67
CA CYS A 99 -3.24 -13.41 26.66
C CYS A 99 -4.46 -14.26 27.06
N SER A 100 -4.84 -15.25 26.24
CA SER A 100 -5.96 -16.15 26.56
C SER A 100 -5.52 -17.36 27.40
N ASN A 101 -4.20 -17.56 27.56
CA ASN A 101 -3.63 -18.63 28.38
C ASN A 101 -3.17 -18.11 29.76
N ASP A 102 -3.60 -16.92 30.19
CA ASP A 102 -3.33 -16.44 31.55
C ASP A 102 -4.03 -17.36 32.56
N PRO A 103 -3.28 -18.07 33.43
CA PRO A 103 -3.83 -18.98 34.43
C PRO A 103 -4.52 -18.26 35.60
N ASP A 104 -4.40 -16.93 35.70
CA ASP A 104 -4.86 -16.13 36.85
C ASP A 104 -6.40 -15.95 36.92
N THR A 105 -7.17 -16.66 36.09
CA THR A 105 -8.65 -16.72 36.23
C THR A 105 -9.18 -18.10 36.68
N ALA A 106 -8.30 -19.06 36.96
CA ALA A 106 -8.71 -20.42 37.36
C ALA A 106 -8.85 -20.62 38.89
N ASP A 107 -8.43 -19.67 39.72
CA ASP A 107 -8.42 -19.82 41.18
C ASP A 107 -9.38 -18.86 41.91
N SER A 108 -10.64 -18.78 41.46
CA SER A 108 -11.72 -18.11 42.23
C SER A 108 -13.01 -18.91 42.36
N GLU A 109 -12.97 -20.23 42.17
CA GLU A 109 -13.99 -21.14 42.70
C GLU A 109 -13.32 -22.07 43.71
N VAL A 110 -13.35 -21.68 44.99
CA VAL A 110 -13.61 -22.51 46.19
C VAL A 110 -13.29 -21.64 47.40
N ALA A 111 -14.32 -21.05 48.00
CA ALA A 111 -14.46 -20.86 49.46
C ALA A 111 -15.77 -20.12 49.74
N GLY A 112 -16.76 -20.85 50.27
CA GLY A 112 -18.03 -20.31 50.72
C GLY A 112 -18.94 -21.46 51.10
N GLU A 113 -18.70 -22.00 52.31
CA GLU A 113 -19.54 -22.96 53.03
C GLU A 113 -21.02 -22.56 53.10
#